data_AF-A0A520YS50-F1
#
_entry.id   AF-A0A520YS50-F1
#
_cell.length_a   1.000
_cell.length_b   1.000
_cell.length_c   1.000
_cell.angle_alpha   90.00
_cell.angle_beta   90.00
_cell.angle_gamma   90.00
#
_symmetry.space_group_name_H-M   'P 1'
#
loop_
_entity.id
_entity.type
_entity.pdbx_description
1 polymer ?
#
loop_
_entity_poly.entity_id
_entity_poly.type
_entity_poly.pdbx_seq_one_letter_code
_entity_poly.pdbx_strand_id
1 'polypeptide(L)'
;FSLSIPTFSQDIIVDVNITADEFPQDIFWEITDQQKNIILSGDLEGCEPFQSCNNSFTIPNACYIFIIRDVYGDGINEPGGFEVLVNGNLIGIGNTFESKEQFDLNCKSGESCQMAVVLDLPDNNINAPKDKDYWFKLIPEVSGLYRMNTCLNFITGSGYANTTMWVYDSCDADLHHEGAEGALGYSDDSSQCAPGSSFNYVPLEKDNEYLIRTRVNDLSWPVDSIKVRVQKLPPFSGCTDPNACNFNPFAGSDNGTCFYSEDCRPDLKLDEEELKSSIILDRVYNNDECLIEEGCLKGSGWRDVIKFSTKIDNIGNADYIVGIPERNPQNFSKDNCHGHWHHQGYAEYLLFSGNGQPEPVGFKNGFCVLDLDCESNQPKYLCSYMGITAGCSDIYDVDVDCQWIDITDIADGEYTLVARVNWNRLPDMRSFQEMTYQNNWAQVCISIDRSSGSLAVDILEDCDSYTDCLGVAYGEAEIDCNGVCGGNAEFGDVNADGILDDSDVDIYLDLITNKQTDNLPCLDLNGDVGLSIYDALLLQECIFINEEEAGNPFHTHCFFPAGIQNFDDNLSLIVTNLDMSLRTLELSIQIPDNNLLGFQVQFEGIEIDSFEKLYNEEASYL
;
A
#
# COMPACT_ATOMS: atom_id res chain seq x y z
N PHE A 1 52.38 -0.60 -13.49
CA PHE A 1 51.24 0.33 -13.44
C PHE A 1 50.47 0.23 -14.75
N SER A 2 49.59 -0.76 -14.86
CA SER A 2 48.59 -0.79 -15.93
C SER A 2 47.43 0.08 -15.46
N LEU A 3 47.33 1.29 -16.02
CA LEU A 3 46.15 2.12 -15.88
C LEU A 3 45.02 1.45 -16.68
N SER A 4 44.03 0.90 -15.97
CA SER A 4 42.72 0.61 -16.51
C SER A 4 42.08 1.95 -16.91
N ILE A 5 41.91 2.15 -18.21
CA ILE A 5 41.09 3.23 -18.74
C ILE A 5 39.64 2.90 -18.34
N PRO A 6 38.89 3.81 -17.69
CA PRO A 6 37.46 3.59 -17.51
C PRO A 6 36.84 3.60 -18.90
N THR A 7 36.22 2.49 -19.31
CA THR A 7 35.30 2.48 -20.43
C THR A 7 34.15 3.42 -20.06
N PHE A 8 34.10 4.60 -20.67
CA PHE A 8 32.91 5.43 -20.67
C PHE A 8 31.76 4.55 -21.19
N SER A 9 30.73 4.28 -20.38
CA SER A 9 29.47 3.79 -20.92
C SER A 9 29.00 4.84 -21.92
N GLN A 10 28.77 4.45 -23.18
CA GLN A 10 28.22 5.37 -24.16
C GLN A 10 26.79 5.70 -23.74
N ASP A 11 26.48 6.94 -23.41
CA ASP A 11 25.11 7.41 -23.14
C ASP A 11 24.15 7.01 -24.28
N ILE A 12 22.87 6.84 -23.95
CA ILE A 12 21.80 6.61 -24.93
C ILE A 12 20.98 7.88 -25.13
N ILE A 13 20.41 8.03 -26.32
CA ILE A 13 19.44 9.07 -26.63
C ILE A 13 18.04 8.46 -26.51
N VAL A 14 17.17 9.10 -25.75
CA VAL A 14 15.76 8.74 -25.64
C VAL A 14 14.93 9.88 -26.20
N ASP A 15 14.13 9.58 -27.22
CA ASP A 15 13.19 10.52 -27.83
C ASP A 15 11.77 10.14 -27.39
N VAL A 16 11.06 11.07 -26.76
CA VAL A 16 9.66 10.94 -26.33
C VAL A 16 8.85 11.93 -27.16
N ASN A 17 8.10 11.42 -28.13
CA ASN A 17 7.27 12.21 -29.04
C ASN A 17 5.81 11.96 -28.72
N ILE A 18 5.09 12.95 -28.21
CA ILE A 18 3.68 12.81 -27.85
C ILE A 18 2.88 13.82 -28.66
N THR A 19 1.85 13.35 -29.36
CA THR A 19 0.81 14.20 -29.94
C THR A 19 -0.37 14.19 -29.00
N ALA A 20 -0.65 15.34 -28.39
CA ALA A 20 -1.79 15.51 -27.51
C ALA A 20 -3.10 15.18 -28.23
N ASP A 21 -4.12 14.82 -27.47
CA ASP A 21 -5.50 14.79 -27.94
C ASP A 21 -6.23 16.08 -27.53
N GLU A 22 -7.50 16.02 -27.15
CA GLU A 22 -8.26 17.19 -26.70
C GLU A 22 -7.80 17.70 -25.32
N PHE A 23 -7.15 16.85 -24.51
CA PHE A 23 -6.84 17.11 -23.11
C PHE A 23 -5.36 16.84 -22.77
N PRO A 24 -4.41 17.64 -23.30
CA PRO A 24 -2.98 17.45 -23.03
C PRO A 24 -2.61 17.43 -21.54
N GLN A 25 -3.34 18.17 -20.71
CA GLN A 25 -3.03 18.29 -19.28
C GLN A 25 -3.22 16.98 -18.50
N ASP A 26 -3.87 15.98 -19.09
CA ASP A 26 -4.15 14.69 -18.44
C ASP A 26 -2.96 13.72 -18.60
N ILE A 27 -2.01 14.04 -19.49
CA ILE A 27 -0.92 13.14 -19.88
C ILE A 27 0.38 13.49 -19.17
N PHE A 28 0.87 12.51 -18.41
CA PHE A 28 2.16 12.56 -17.71
C PHE A 28 3.02 11.38 -18.11
N TRP A 29 4.34 11.53 -18.07
CA TRP A 29 5.25 10.43 -18.33
C TRP A 29 6.51 10.51 -17.48
N GLU A 30 7.09 9.35 -17.22
CA GLU A 30 8.32 9.19 -16.46
C GLU A 30 9.21 8.10 -17.06
N ILE A 31 10.51 8.25 -16.83
CA ILE A 31 11.52 7.23 -17.09
C ILE A 31 12.14 6.90 -15.76
N THR A 32 12.01 5.65 -15.33
CA THR A 32 12.55 5.16 -14.07
C THR A 32 13.67 4.14 -14.30
N ASP A 33 14.54 3.97 -13.31
CA ASP A 33 15.43 2.80 -13.26
C ASP A 33 14.66 1.54 -12.78
N GLN A 34 15.35 0.41 -12.68
CA GLN A 34 14.75 -0.85 -12.22
C GLN A 34 14.37 -0.86 -10.73
N GLN A 35 14.73 0.18 -9.99
CA GLN A 35 14.37 0.40 -8.59
C GLN A 35 13.27 1.47 -8.46
N LYS A 36 12.58 1.79 -9.57
CA LYS A 36 11.54 2.83 -9.65
C LYS A 36 12.02 4.26 -9.33
N ASN A 37 13.33 4.52 -9.28
CA ASN A 37 13.81 5.90 -9.11
C ASN A 37 13.56 6.69 -10.40
N ILE A 38 12.88 7.84 -10.30
CA ILE A 38 12.62 8.72 -11.44
C ILE A 38 13.93 9.34 -11.92
N ILE A 39 14.30 9.04 -13.17
CA ILE A 39 15.47 9.57 -13.86
C ILE A 39 15.09 10.83 -14.64
N LEU A 40 13.94 10.79 -15.29
CA LEU A 40 13.32 11.89 -16.02
C LEU A 40 11.81 11.78 -15.86
N SER A 41 11.14 12.93 -15.90
CA SER A 41 9.70 13.00 -16.04
C SER A 41 9.34 14.21 -16.89
N GLY A 42 8.10 14.21 -17.36
CA GLY A 42 7.52 15.34 -18.04
C GLY A 42 6.02 15.19 -18.19
N ASP A 43 5.41 16.25 -18.67
CA ASP A 43 3.99 16.39 -18.94
C ASP A 43 3.83 17.03 -20.32
N LEU A 44 2.59 17.37 -20.67
CA LEU A 44 2.28 18.19 -21.83
C LEU A 44 1.87 19.62 -21.42
N GLU A 45 2.36 20.14 -20.29
CA GLU A 45 2.04 21.49 -19.85
C GLU A 45 2.49 22.52 -20.91
N GLY A 46 1.53 23.30 -21.43
CA GLY A 46 1.77 24.28 -22.50
C GLY A 46 1.71 23.72 -23.94
N CYS A 47 1.34 22.46 -24.13
CA CYS A 47 0.94 21.92 -25.43
C CYS A 47 -0.52 22.27 -25.73
N GLU A 48 -0.82 22.72 -26.94
CA GLU A 48 -2.21 22.91 -27.38
C GLU A 48 -2.83 21.55 -27.79
N PRO A 49 -4.17 21.42 -27.76
CA PRO A 49 -4.86 20.23 -28.26
C PRO A 49 -4.41 19.84 -29.68
N PHE A 50 -4.20 18.54 -29.89
CA PHE A 50 -3.72 17.96 -31.16
C PHE A 50 -2.32 18.43 -31.63
N GLN A 51 -1.53 19.05 -30.75
CA GLN A 51 -0.16 19.44 -31.03
C GLN A 51 0.83 18.31 -30.70
N SER A 52 1.86 18.16 -31.54
CA SER A 52 3.01 17.29 -31.21
C SER A 52 4.04 18.03 -30.35
N CYS A 53 4.37 17.41 -29.23
CA CYS A 53 5.35 17.84 -28.24
C CYS A 53 6.42 16.76 -28.12
N ASN A 54 7.63 17.11 -28.56
CA ASN A 54 8.72 16.17 -28.73
C ASN A 54 9.88 16.58 -27.83
N ASN A 55 10.35 15.65 -27.02
CA ASN A 55 11.49 15.83 -26.15
C ASN A 55 12.58 14.79 -26.47
N SER A 56 13.83 15.20 -26.40
CA SER A 56 14.98 14.34 -26.67
C SER A 56 16.00 14.50 -25.56
N PHE A 57 16.36 13.39 -24.93
CA PHE A 57 17.19 13.35 -23.74
C PHE A 57 18.41 12.47 -23.96
N THR A 58 19.51 12.79 -23.30
CA THR A 58 20.71 11.95 -23.26
C THR A 58 20.90 11.48 -21.83
N ILE A 59 20.77 10.16 -21.61
CA ILE A 59 20.86 9.53 -20.29
C ILE A 59 21.93 8.43 -20.29
N PRO A 60 22.50 8.08 -19.11
CA PRO A 60 23.48 7.00 -19.02
C PRO A 60 22.96 5.69 -19.63
N ASN A 61 23.84 4.86 -20.17
CA ASN A 61 23.43 3.59 -20.76
C ASN A 61 23.20 2.52 -19.70
N ALA A 62 21.93 2.38 -19.35
CA ALA A 62 21.39 1.36 -18.47
C ALA A 62 20.03 0.87 -19.01
N CYS A 63 19.40 -0.05 -18.29
CA CYS A 63 18.02 -0.50 -18.53
C CYS A 63 17.08 0.39 -17.72
N TYR A 64 16.03 0.91 -18.37
CA TYR A 64 15.04 1.80 -17.78
C TYR A 64 13.62 1.34 -18.13
N ILE A 65 12.63 1.89 -17.46
CA ILE A 65 11.21 1.69 -17.78
C ILE A 65 10.65 3.07 -18.15
N PHE A 66 10.02 3.15 -19.32
CA PHE A 66 9.18 4.31 -19.66
C PHE A 66 7.76 4.01 -19.23
N ILE A 67 7.14 4.96 -18.56
CA ILE A 67 5.75 4.91 -18.12
C ILE A 67 5.07 6.16 -18.65
N ILE A 68 3.94 5.99 -19.35
CA ILE A 68 3.02 7.07 -19.69
C ILE A 68 1.72 6.83 -18.95
N ARG A 69 1.14 7.90 -18.42
CA ARG A 69 -0.09 7.88 -17.63
C ARG A 69 -1.08 8.86 -18.20
N ASP A 70 -2.34 8.50 -18.04
CA ASP A 70 -3.50 9.33 -18.31
C ASP A 70 -4.35 9.33 -17.04
N VAL A 71 -4.69 10.51 -16.55
CA VAL A 71 -5.41 10.69 -15.27
C VAL A 71 -6.82 10.09 -15.32
N TYR A 72 -7.48 10.14 -16.47
CA TYR A 72 -8.88 9.71 -16.60
C TYR A 72 -9.07 8.31 -17.17
N GLY A 73 -7.98 7.71 -17.66
CA GLY A 73 -7.95 6.33 -18.13
C GLY A 73 -8.62 6.10 -19.48
N ASP A 74 -8.81 7.13 -20.29
CA ASP A 74 -9.30 7.04 -21.66
C ASP A 74 -8.15 7.01 -22.71
N GLY A 75 -6.92 7.26 -22.26
CA GLY A 75 -5.68 7.11 -23.01
C GLY A 75 -5.29 8.41 -23.74
N ILE A 76 -4.94 8.32 -25.02
CA ILE A 76 -4.72 9.49 -25.88
C ILE A 76 -5.55 9.30 -27.14
N ASN A 77 -6.69 9.98 -27.19
CA ASN A 77 -7.67 9.77 -28.25
C ASN A 77 -7.14 10.19 -29.64
N GLU A 78 -7.52 9.44 -30.69
CA GLU A 78 -7.16 9.83 -32.06
C GLU A 78 -7.66 11.25 -32.39
N PRO A 79 -6.83 12.12 -33.00
CA PRO A 79 -5.59 11.83 -33.72
C PRO A 79 -4.29 11.85 -32.86
N GLY A 80 -4.40 11.92 -31.54
CA GLY A 80 -3.27 11.87 -30.61
C GLY A 80 -2.64 10.48 -30.48
N GLY A 81 -1.51 10.44 -29.77
CA GLY A 81 -0.74 9.23 -29.49
C GLY A 81 0.72 9.53 -29.19
N PHE A 82 1.47 8.53 -28.77
CA PHE A 82 2.88 8.68 -28.39
C PHE A 82 3.80 7.72 -29.16
N GLU A 83 5.06 8.12 -29.25
CA GLU A 83 6.16 7.34 -29.83
C GLU A 83 7.40 7.52 -28.96
N VAL A 84 7.99 6.42 -28.50
CA VAL A 84 9.23 6.42 -27.71
C VAL A 84 10.32 5.69 -28.46
N LEU A 85 11.46 6.36 -28.68
CA LEU A 85 12.62 5.79 -29.36
C LEU A 85 13.84 5.79 -28.48
N VAL A 86 14.67 4.77 -28.63
CA VAL A 86 16.01 4.69 -28.02
C VAL A 86 17.06 4.57 -29.11
N ASN A 87 17.96 5.55 -29.17
CA ASN A 87 18.97 5.72 -30.21
C ASN A 87 18.36 5.69 -31.63
N GLY A 88 17.17 6.28 -31.79
CA GLY A 88 16.41 6.30 -33.04
C GLY A 88 15.72 4.98 -33.41
N ASN A 89 15.72 3.96 -32.55
CA ASN A 89 14.92 2.75 -32.74
C ASN A 89 13.61 2.88 -31.98
N LEU A 90 12.48 2.63 -32.65
CA LEU A 90 11.16 2.61 -32.03
C LEU A 90 11.06 1.51 -30.97
N ILE A 91 10.73 1.89 -29.74
CA ILE A 91 10.55 0.98 -28.60
C ILE A 91 9.06 0.84 -28.24
N GLY A 92 8.35 1.96 -28.12
CA GLY A 92 6.92 2.00 -27.79
C GLY A 92 6.18 2.93 -28.73
N ILE A 93 4.97 2.54 -29.11
CA ILE A 93 4.01 3.37 -29.85
C ILE A 93 2.62 2.97 -29.41
N GLY A 94 1.79 3.96 -29.09
CA GLY A 94 0.47 3.70 -28.55
C GLY A 94 -0.40 4.95 -28.54
N ASN A 95 -1.66 4.73 -28.21
CA ASN A 95 -2.67 5.77 -28.06
C ASN A 95 -3.85 5.26 -27.23
N THR A 96 -4.13 3.95 -27.27
CA THR A 96 -5.15 3.33 -26.42
C THR A 96 -4.49 2.59 -25.26
N PHE A 97 -4.64 3.14 -24.07
CA PHE A 97 -4.35 2.51 -22.79
C PHE A 97 -5.42 2.98 -21.79
N GLU A 98 -5.52 2.30 -20.64
CA GLU A 98 -6.39 2.78 -19.55
C GLU A 98 -5.66 3.94 -18.85
N SER A 99 -5.40 3.89 -17.54
CA SER A 99 -4.66 4.96 -16.86
C SER A 99 -3.15 4.96 -17.14
N LYS A 100 -2.60 3.88 -17.73
CA LYS A 100 -1.15 3.70 -17.88
C LYS A 100 -0.74 2.77 -19.03
N GLU A 101 0.40 3.05 -19.65
CA GLU A 101 1.15 2.11 -20.49
C GLU A 101 2.66 2.14 -20.16
N GLN A 102 3.34 1.00 -20.30
CA GLN A 102 4.76 0.89 -19.92
C GLN A 102 5.61 0.10 -20.93
N PHE A 103 6.88 0.51 -21.07
CA PHE A 103 7.83 -0.10 -22.00
C PHE A 103 9.24 -0.18 -21.40
N ASP A 104 9.92 -1.30 -21.62
CA ASP A 104 11.34 -1.43 -21.28
C ASP A 104 12.22 -0.67 -22.29
N LEU A 105 13.06 0.23 -21.78
CA LEU A 105 14.04 0.98 -22.56
C LEU A 105 15.43 0.37 -22.38
N ASN A 106 16.03 -0.08 -23.49
CA ASN A 106 17.42 -0.55 -23.54
C ASN A 106 17.75 -1.73 -22.60
N CYS A 107 16.73 -2.47 -22.17
CA CYS A 107 16.88 -3.64 -21.29
C CYS A 107 17.34 -4.89 -22.05
N LYS A 108 18.29 -5.60 -21.46
CA LYS A 108 18.74 -6.90 -21.94
C LYS A 108 17.95 -8.02 -21.26
N SER A 109 18.17 -9.24 -21.74
CA SER A 109 17.53 -10.43 -21.18
C SER A 109 17.82 -10.57 -19.67
N GLY A 110 16.74 -10.69 -18.90
CA GLY A 110 16.70 -10.76 -17.44
C GLY A 110 16.78 -9.42 -16.72
N GLU A 111 16.96 -8.29 -17.41
CA GLU A 111 17.04 -6.97 -16.74
C GLU A 111 15.66 -6.37 -16.39
N SER A 112 14.57 -6.97 -16.88
CA SER A 112 13.18 -6.63 -16.56
C SER A 112 12.32 -7.90 -16.54
N CYS A 113 11.11 -7.82 -15.96
CA CYS A 113 10.19 -8.96 -15.94
C CYS A 113 9.71 -9.36 -17.35
N GLN A 114 9.54 -8.39 -18.28
CA GLN A 114 9.11 -8.68 -19.67
C GLN A 114 10.22 -9.40 -20.45
N MET A 115 11.48 -9.13 -20.10
CA MET A 115 12.66 -9.73 -20.72
C MET A 115 13.21 -10.92 -19.92
N ALA A 116 12.45 -11.48 -18.98
CA ALA A 116 12.88 -12.52 -18.07
C ALA A 116 13.46 -13.76 -18.78
N VAL A 117 14.54 -14.31 -18.22
CA VAL A 117 15.20 -15.50 -18.78
C VAL A 117 14.39 -16.75 -18.49
N VAL A 118 13.96 -17.45 -19.54
CA VAL A 118 13.21 -18.71 -19.40
C VAL A 118 14.07 -19.79 -18.73
N LEU A 119 13.51 -20.43 -17.70
CA LEU A 119 14.10 -21.52 -16.93
C LEU A 119 13.51 -22.85 -17.36
N ASP A 120 14.36 -23.70 -17.94
CA ASP A 120 14.04 -25.09 -18.21
C ASP A 120 14.50 -25.97 -17.05
N LEU A 121 13.56 -26.49 -16.26
CA LEU A 121 13.87 -27.47 -15.23
C LEU A 121 14.19 -28.84 -15.85
N PRO A 122 15.16 -29.62 -15.31
CA PRO A 122 15.84 -29.43 -14.03
C PRO A 122 17.22 -28.76 -14.16
N ASP A 123 17.45 -27.90 -15.15
CA ASP A 123 18.77 -27.25 -15.28
C ASP A 123 19.08 -26.46 -13.99
N ASN A 124 20.27 -26.72 -13.44
CA ASN A 124 20.75 -26.12 -12.20
C ASN A 124 21.90 -25.14 -12.49
N ASN A 125 22.09 -24.70 -13.73
CA ASN A 125 23.07 -23.68 -14.12
C ASN A 125 22.42 -22.29 -14.26
N ILE A 126 21.52 -21.97 -13.34
CA ILE A 126 20.87 -20.66 -13.29
C ILE A 126 21.78 -19.72 -12.51
N ASN A 127 22.27 -18.66 -13.18
CA ASN A 127 23.08 -17.64 -12.53
C ASN A 127 22.51 -16.25 -12.82
N ALA A 128 22.38 -15.42 -11.78
CA ALA A 128 22.03 -14.02 -11.89
C ALA A 128 23.30 -13.16 -11.71
N PRO A 129 23.50 -12.10 -12.52
CA PRO A 129 24.56 -11.11 -12.29
C PRO A 129 24.42 -10.47 -10.90
N LYS A 130 25.53 -10.04 -10.30
CA LYS A 130 25.49 -9.42 -8.96
C LYS A 130 25.15 -7.93 -8.94
N ASP A 131 25.26 -7.24 -10.07
CA ASP A 131 25.30 -5.79 -10.15
C ASP A 131 23.94 -5.17 -10.53
N LYS A 132 22.89 -5.97 -10.54
CA LYS A 132 21.53 -5.58 -10.95
C LYS A 132 20.51 -6.59 -10.47
N ASP A 133 19.25 -6.19 -10.51
CA ASP A 133 18.13 -7.13 -10.41
C ASP A 133 18.10 -8.02 -11.64
N TYR A 134 17.77 -9.29 -11.43
CA TYR A 134 17.69 -10.26 -12.50
C TYR A 134 16.45 -11.12 -12.43
N TRP A 135 15.78 -11.22 -13.56
CA TRP A 135 14.47 -11.82 -13.73
C TRP A 135 14.55 -13.13 -14.49
N PHE A 136 13.88 -14.13 -13.95
CA PHE A 136 13.70 -15.43 -14.57
C PHE A 136 12.22 -15.71 -14.76
N LYS A 137 11.90 -16.46 -15.80
CA LYS A 137 10.57 -16.97 -16.10
C LYS A 137 10.54 -18.49 -15.94
N LEU A 138 9.59 -18.99 -15.18
CA LEU A 138 9.32 -20.42 -15.03
C LEU A 138 7.90 -20.74 -15.51
N ILE A 139 7.77 -21.77 -16.36
CA ILE A 139 6.49 -22.40 -16.68
C ILE A 139 6.56 -23.84 -16.18
N PRO A 140 5.91 -24.18 -15.05
CA PRO A 140 5.98 -25.53 -14.48
C PRO A 140 5.38 -26.58 -15.42
N GLU A 141 6.12 -27.65 -15.70
CA GLU A 141 5.58 -28.79 -16.46
C GLU A 141 4.60 -29.64 -15.63
N VAL A 142 4.62 -29.51 -14.30
CA VAL A 142 3.81 -30.29 -13.36
C VAL A 142 3.46 -29.45 -12.14
N SER A 143 2.17 -29.36 -11.79
CA SER A 143 1.75 -28.66 -10.58
C SER A 143 2.37 -29.27 -9.32
N GLY A 144 2.65 -28.43 -8.32
CA GLY A 144 3.10 -28.88 -7.02
C GLY A 144 3.90 -27.82 -6.27
N LEU A 145 4.62 -28.27 -5.25
CA LEU A 145 5.41 -27.42 -4.39
C LEU A 145 6.83 -27.28 -4.93
N TYR A 146 7.33 -26.06 -4.96
CA TYR A 146 8.68 -25.74 -5.41
C TYR A 146 9.48 -25.12 -4.27
N ARG A 147 10.79 -25.37 -4.30
CA ARG A 147 11.79 -24.72 -3.46
C ARG A 147 12.63 -23.81 -4.33
N MET A 148 12.86 -22.60 -3.86
CA MET A 148 13.73 -21.63 -4.51
C MET A 148 14.74 -21.11 -3.49
N ASN A 149 16.02 -21.00 -3.86
CA ASN A 149 17.05 -20.47 -2.98
C ASN A 149 18.30 -20.00 -3.71
N THR A 150 19.02 -19.09 -3.05
CA THR A 150 20.38 -18.65 -3.39
C THR A 150 21.43 -19.25 -2.44
N CYS A 151 21.03 -20.11 -1.50
CA CYS A 151 21.88 -20.66 -0.44
C CYS A 151 23.18 -21.32 -0.96
N LEU A 152 23.15 -22.11 -2.02
CA LEU A 152 24.31 -22.96 -2.37
C LEU A 152 25.28 -22.28 -3.33
N ASN A 153 25.76 -21.08 -2.96
CA ASN A 153 26.71 -20.22 -3.67
C ASN A 153 28.18 -20.58 -3.40
N PHE A 154 28.52 -21.88 -3.49
CA PHE A 154 29.88 -22.39 -3.25
C PHE A 154 30.87 -22.18 -4.42
N ILE A 155 30.63 -21.22 -5.32
CA ILE A 155 31.46 -21.03 -6.54
C ILE A 155 32.94 -20.74 -6.18
N THR A 156 33.22 -20.21 -4.98
CA THR A 156 34.58 -19.87 -4.51
C THR A 156 34.97 -20.44 -3.15
N GLY A 157 34.07 -21.17 -2.45
CA GLY A 157 34.30 -21.62 -1.07
C GLY A 157 34.12 -20.55 0.02
N SER A 158 33.44 -19.45 -0.28
CA SER A 158 33.18 -18.33 0.65
C SER A 158 31.69 -18.02 0.80
N GLY A 159 31.08 -18.53 1.87
CA GLY A 159 29.80 -18.06 2.45
C GLY A 159 28.56 -18.05 1.55
N TYR A 160 27.46 -17.56 2.13
CA TYR A 160 26.22 -17.19 1.44
C TYR A 160 26.34 -15.73 0.98
N ALA A 161 25.80 -15.39 -0.20
CA ALA A 161 25.70 -14.00 -0.64
C ALA A 161 24.49 -13.36 0.05
N ASN A 162 24.57 -12.08 0.43
CA ASN A 162 23.38 -11.35 0.86
C ASN A 162 22.51 -11.07 -0.38
N THR A 163 21.32 -11.65 -0.41
CA THR A 163 20.42 -11.57 -1.57
C THR A 163 18.99 -11.32 -1.14
N THR A 164 18.18 -10.79 -2.05
CA THR A 164 16.71 -10.81 -1.95
C THR A 164 16.11 -11.54 -3.14
N MET A 165 14.99 -12.22 -2.93
CA MET A 165 14.31 -13.01 -3.95
C MET A 165 12.79 -12.89 -3.81
N TRP A 166 12.12 -12.76 -4.95
CA TRP A 166 10.66 -12.66 -5.06
C TRP A 166 10.12 -13.66 -6.07
N VAL A 167 8.85 -14.06 -5.92
CA VAL A 167 8.08 -14.77 -6.93
C VAL A 167 6.81 -14.00 -7.25
N TYR A 168 6.50 -13.83 -8.52
CA TYR A 168 5.28 -13.18 -9.01
C TYR A 168 4.54 -14.10 -10.00
N ASP A 169 3.24 -13.90 -10.15
CA ASP A 169 2.40 -14.51 -11.19
C ASP A 169 2.13 -13.59 -12.38
N SER A 170 2.51 -12.31 -12.28
CA SER A 170 2.35 -11.32 -13.34
C SER A 170 3.59 -10.41 -13.48
N CYS A 171 3.71 -9.80 -14.65
CA CYS A 171 4.73 -8.81 -14.96
C CYS A 171 4.12 -7.40 -14.89
N ASP A 172 3.47 -7.12 -13.77
CA ASP A 172 2.92 -5.80 -13.46
C ASP A 172 3.93 -5.03 -12.61
N ALA A 173 4.44 -3.91 -13.13
CA ALA A 173 5.50 -3.18 -12.45
C ALA A 173 4.98 -2.50 -11.17
N ASP A 174 3.68 -2.19 -11.10
CA ASP A 174 3.11 -1.56 -9.91
C ASP A 174 3.17 -2.54 -8.75
N LEU A 175 2.87 -3.83 -8.99
CA LEU A 175 2.97 -4.92 -8.02
C LEU A 175 4.39 -5.31 -7.59
N HIS A 176 5.45 -4.77 -8.22
CA HIS A 176 6.83 -5.12 -7.90
C HIS A 176 7.44 -4.13 -6.92
N HIS A 177 7.25 -4.38 -5.64
CA HIS A 177 7.81 -3.56 -4.55
C HIS A 177 9.14 -4.15 -4.06
N GLU A 178 9.76 -3.44 -3.11
CA GLU A 178 11.03 -3.85 -2.50
C GLU A 178 10.84 -4.79 -1.29
N GLY A 179 9.64 -4.81 -0.72
CA GLY A 179 9.21 -5.81 0.26
C GLY A 179 8.44 -6.98 -0.37
N ALA A 180 7.56 -7.58 0.42
CA ALA A 180 6.75 -8.74 0.03
C ALA A 180 5.45 -8.38 -0.72
N GLU A 181 5.13 -7.09 -0.85
CA GLU A 181 3.92 -6.57 -1.46
C GLU A 181 3.80 -7.02 -2.91
N GLY A 182 2.60 -7.47 -3.31
CA GLY A 182 2.34 -8.02 -4.65
C GLY A 182 3.05 -9.34 -4.99
N ALA A 183 4.00 -9.82 -4.18
CA ALA A 183 4.72 -11.07 -4.43
C ALA A 183 3.94 -12.29 -3.89
N LEU A 184 4.00 -13.42 -4.60
CA LEU A 184 3.55 -14.73 -4.12
C LEU A 184 4.46 -15.32 -3.03
N GLY A 185 5.72 -14.89 -3.00
CA GLY A 185 6.72 -15.29 -2.03
C GLY A 185 7.90 -14.35 -2.04
N TYR A 186 8.44 -14.06 -0.86
CA TYR A 186 9.51 -13.11 -0.60
C TYR A 186 10.51 -13.70 0.41
N SER A 187 11.79 -13.36 0.26
CA SER A 187 12.83 -13.59 1.26
C SER A 187 14.05 -12.74 0.95
N ASP A 188 14.53 -12.03 1.96
CA ASP A 188 15.72 -11.17 1.98
C ASP A 188 16.78 -11.65 2.98
N ASP A 189 16.38 -12.37 4.02
CA ASP A 189 17.29 -13.09 4.91
C ASP A 189 16.66 -14.40 5.40
N SER A 190 17.12 -15.55 4.90
CA SER A 190 16.62 -16.85 5.37
C SER A 190 17.48 -17.38 6.50
N SER A 191 16.87 -17.65 7.65
CA SER A 191 17.54 -18.32 8.78
C SER A 191 18.20 -19.66 8.41
N GLN A 192 17.75 -20.32 7.33
CA GLN A 192 18.34 -21.57 6.84
C GLN A 192 19.66 -21.37 6.09
N CYS A 193 19.91 -20.18 5.56
CA CYS A 193 21.12 -19.89 4.78
C CYS A 193 21.54 -18.42 4.77
N ALA A 194 21.33 -17.73 5.88
CA ALA A 194 21.66 -16.32 6.08
C ALA A 194 23.11 -16.00 5.68
N PRO A 195 23.38 -14.88 5.00
CA PRO A 195 22.42 -13.84 4.60
C PRO A 195 21.68 -14.11 3.26
N GLY A 196 21.67 -15.34 2.74
CA GLY A 196 21.01 -15.66 1.47
C GLY A 196 19.51 -15.85 1.60
N SER A 197 18.79 -15.66 0.50
CA SER A 197 17.35 -15.87 0.40
C SER A 197 16.96 -17.31 0.15
N SER A 198 15.88 -17.76 0.78
CA SER A 198 15.24 -19.02 0.43
C SER A 198 13.82 -19.11 0.96
N PHE A 199 12.95 -19.76 0.19
CA PHE A 199 11.67 -20.23 0.70
C PHE A 199 11.32 -21.62 0.15
N ASN A 200 10.47 -22.29 0.90
CA ASN A 200 9.94 -23.61 0.58
C ASN A 200 8.46 -23.51 0.22
N TYR A 201 7.94 -24.58 -0.38
CA TYR A 201 6.51 -24.80 -0.54
C TYR A 201 5.78 -23.75 -1.39
N VAL A 202 6.45 -23.13 -2.36
CA VAL A 202 5.78 -22.28 -3.35
C VAL A 202 4.80 -23.13 -4.18
N PRO A 203 3.48 -22.92 -4.08
CA PRO A 203 2.51 -23.68 -4.85
C PRO A 203 2.47 -23.14 -6.27
N LEU A 204 2.94 -23.93 -7.23
CA LEU A 204 2.91 -23.55 -8.65
C LEU A 204 2.03 -24.50 -9.45
N GLU A 205 1.27 -23.95 -10.38
CA GLU A 205 0.39 -24.70 -11.27
C GLU A 205 1.05 -24.97 -12.62
N LYS A 206 0.70 -26.12 -13.19
CA LYS A 206 1.17 -26.53 -14.51
C LYS A 206 0.68 -25.56 -15.59
N ASP A 207 1.57 -25.25 -16.53
CA ASP A 207 1.32 -24.39 -17.69
C ASP A 207 1.08 -22.89 -17.38
N ASN A 208 1.12 -22.47 -16.10
CA ASN A 208 1.05 -21.06 -15.71
C ASN A 208 2.45 -20.43 -15.73
N GLU A 209 2.52 -19.13 -16.06
CA GLU A 209 3.76 -18.35 -16.05
C GLU A 209 4.02 -17.80 -14.65
N TYR A 210 5.25 -17.93 -14.17
CA TYR A 210 5.72 -17.33 -12.93
C TYR A 210 7.06 -16.63 -13.16
N LEU A 211 7.26 -15.51 -12.47
CA LEU A 211 8.46 -14.70 -12.53
C LEU A 211 9.23 -14.81 -11.22
N ILE A 212 10.55 -14.86 -11.31
CA ILE A 212 11.44 -14.91 -10.16
C ILE A 212 12.42 -13.74 -10.28
N ARG A 213 12.31 -12.76 -9.39
CA ARG A 213 13.25 -11.64 -9.28
C ARG A 213 14.32 -12.00 -8.26
N THR A 214 15.57 -11.64 -8.55
CA THR A 214 16.68 -11.80 -7.61
C THR A 214 17.53 -10.55 -7.58
N ARG A 215 18.02 -10.20 -6.38
CA ARG A 215 18.94 -9.09 -6.13
C ARG A 215 20.09 -9.55 -5.26
N VAL A 216 21.27 -8.96 -5.46
CA VAL A 216 22.41 -9.08 -4.53
C VAL A 216 22.55 -7.76 -3.76
N ASN A 217 22.41 -7.81 -2.44
CA ASN A 217 22.40 -6.63 -1.59
C ASN A 217 23.84 -6.19 -1.22
N ASP A 218 24.78 -7.14 -1.14
CA ASP A 218 26.20 -6.85 -0.87
C ASP A 218 27.07 -6.96 -2.13
N LEU A 219 27.29 -5.83 -2.81
CA LEU A 219 28.12 -5.74 -4.01
C LEU A 219 29.63 -5.99 -3.75
N SER A 220 30.07 -5.97 -2.49
CA SER A 220 31.44 -6.28 -2.10
C SER A 220 31.78 -7.77 -2.22
N TRP A 221 30.76 -8.62 -2.41
CA TRP A 221 30.92 -10.06 -2.59
C TRP A 221 31.79 -10.39 -3.83
N PRO A 222 32.77 -11.33 -3.73
CA PRO A 222 33.87 -11.45 -4.68
C PRO A 222 33.54 -12.23 -5.96
N VAL A 223 32.26 -12.56 -6.19
CA VAL A 223 31.80 -13.31 -7.37
C VAL A 223 30.90 -12.43 -8.22
N ASP A 224 31.04 -12.51 -9.54
CA ASP A 224 30.28 -11.66 -10.48
C ASP A 224 28.83 -12.14 -10.70
N SER A 225 28.44 -13.27 -10.12
CA SER A 225 27.10 -13.84 -10.23
C SER A 225 26.75 -14.74 -9.04
N ILE A 226 25.46 -14.80 -8.70
CA ILE A 226 24.88 -15.75 -7.74
C ILE A 226 24.27 -16.94 -8.48
N LYS A 227 24.28 -18.11 -7.86
CA LYS A 227 23.57 -19.29 -8.35
C LYS A 227 22.16 -19.31 -7.76
N VAL A 228 21.16 -19.32 -8.64
CA VAL A 228 19.76 -19.52 -8.26
C VAL A 228 19.42 -20.99 -8.40
N ARG A 229 18.67 -21.55 -7.46
CA ARG A 229 18.20 -22.93 -7.54
C ARG A 229 16.70 -22.99 -7.42
N VAL A 230 16.08 -23.58 -8.42
CA VAL A 230 14.65 -23.87 -8.44
C VAL A 230 14.49 -25.38 -8.54
N GLN A 231 13.73 -25.96 -7.62
CA GLN A 231 13.54 -27.41 -7.55
C GLN A 231 12.10 -27.75 -7.19
N LYS A 232 11.46 -28.60 -8.00
CA LYS A 232 10.21 -29.24 -7.62
C LYS A 232 10.45 -30.16 -6.41
N LEU A 233 9.72 -29.93 -5.33
CA LEU A 233 9.80 -30.77 -4.15
C LEU A 233 9.10 -32.12 -4.42
N PRO A 234 9.70 -33.24 -4.00
CA PRO A 234 8.96 -34.50 -3.96
C PRO A 234 7.81 -34.37 -2.96
N PRO A 235 6.72 -35.13 -3.13
CA PRO A 235 5.72 -35.26 -2.08
C PRO A 235 6.42 -35.67 -0.78
N PHE A 236 6.17 -34.91 0.29
CA PHE A 236 6.70 -35.21 1.61
C PHE A 236 5.55 -35.56 2.56
N SER A 237 5.86 -36.36 3.57
CA SER A 237 4.89 -36.79 4.57
C SER A 237 5.02 -35.94 5.83
N GLY A 238 3.90 -35.51 6.38
CA GLY A 238 3.77 -34.68 7.58
C GLY A 238 2.39 -34.92 8.19
N CYS A 239 2.08 -34.32 9.33
CA CYS A 239 0.72 -34.45 9.87
C CYS A 239 -0.29 -33.75 8.93
N THR A 240 -1.32 -34.47 8.51
CA THR A 240 -2.38 -33.94 7.62
C THR A 240 -3.70 -33.70 8.33
N ASP A 241 -3.80 -33.95 9.65
CA ASP A 241 -5.02 -33.66 10.41
C ASP A 241 -5.03 -32.18 10.83
N PRO A 242 -5.99 -31.36 10.37
CA PRO A 242 -6.06 -29.94 10.75
C PRO A 242 -6.24 -29.72 12.25
N ASN A 243 -6.73 -30.71 13.02
CA ASN A 243 -6.90 -30.56 14.47
C ASN A 243 -5.62 -30.83 15.27
N ALA A 244 -4.52 -31.23 14.61
CA ALA A 244 -3.24 -31.47 15.26
C ALA A 244 -2.43 -30.17 15.41
N CYS A 245 -1.69 -30.04 16.50
CA CYS A 245 -0.79 -28.90 16.74
C CYS A 245 0.27 -28.76 15.63
N ASN A 246 0.81 -29.88 15.12
CA ASN A 246 1.79 -29.91 14.03
C ASN A 246 1.18 -30.16 12.65
N PHE A 247 -0.08 -29.80 12.47
CA PHE A 247 -0.70 -29.82 11.15
C PHE A 247 0.21 -29.11 10.14
N ASN A 248 0.42 -29.75 8.98
CA ASN A 248 1.17 -29.17 7.88
C ASN A 248 0.27 -29.18 6.64
N PRO A 249 -0.23 -28.02 6.19
CA PRO A 249 -1.15 -27.93 5.05
C PRO A 249 -0.49 -28.34 3.72
N PHE A 250 0.83 -28.41 3.68
CA PHE A 250 1.62 -28.77 2.50
C PHE A 250 1.99 -30.27 2.45
N ALA A 251 1.69 -31.04 3.49
CA ALA A 251 1.99 -32.47 3.54
C ALA A 251 1.07 -33.27 2.59
N GLY A 252 1.67 -34.08 1.70
CA GLY A 252 0.93 -34.90 0.74
C GLY A 252 0.38 -36.22 1.31
N SER A 253 0.82 -36.61 2.50
CA SER A 253 0.40 -37.84 3.17
C SER A 253 0.71 -37.79 4.66
N ASP A 254 -0.14 -38.39 5.49
CA ASP A 254 0.12 -38.53 6.92
C ASP A 254 1.33 -39.44 7.18
N ASN A 255 2.24 -38.98 8.04
CA ASN A 255 3.38 -39.76 8.52
C ASN A 255 3.14 -40.40 9.91
N GLY A 256 1.96 -40.21 10.49
CA GLY A 256 1.58 -40.73 11.80
C GLY A 256 2.18 -39.94 12.98
N THR A 257 2.75 -38.75 12.73
CA THR A 257 3.30 -37.87 13.78
C THR A 257 2.31 -36.82 14.28
N CYS A 258 1.05 -36.84 13.84
CA CYS A 258 0.03 -35.92 14.33
C CYS A 258 -0.04 -35.97 15.86
N PHE A 259 0.18 -34.82 16.49
CA PHE A 259 0.07 -34.69 17.93
C PHE A 259 -1.06 -33.72 18.30
N TYR A 260 -1.81 -34.11 19.33
CA TYR A 260 -3.00 -33.40 19.79
C TYR A 260 -2.77 -32.98 21.23
N SER A 261 -3.11 -31.74 21.52
CA SER A 261 -3.13 -31.12 22.85
C SER A 261 -4.38 -30.26 22.95
N GLU A 262 -4.94 -30.12 24.15
CA GLU A 262 -6.04 -29.16 24.37
C GLU A 262 -5.55 -27.71 24.24
N ASP A 263 -4.23 -27.51 24.37
CA ASP A 263 -3.57 -26.20 24.30
C ASP A 263 -2.92 -25.94 22.93
N CYS A 264 -3.28 -26.66 21.86
CA CYS A 264 -2.76 -26.39 20.50
C CYS A 264 -3.23 -25.02 19.99
N ARG A 265 -2.45 -23.96 20.20
CA ARG A 265 -2.84 -22.60 19.79
C ARG A 265 -1.62 -21.77 19.35
N PRO A 266 -1.80 -20.91 18.34
CA PRO A 266 -0.85 -19.84 18.06
C PRO A 266 -0.84 -18.82 19.20
N ASP A 267 0.19 -18.00 19.26
CA ASP A 267 0.28 -16.87 20.19
C ASP A 267 1.15 -15.81 19.53
N LEU A 268 0.52 -14.77 18.97
CA LEU A 268 1.16 -13.68 18.27
C LEU A 268 1.66 -12.65 19.28
N LYS A 269 2.90 -12.22 19.13
CA LYS A 269 3.51 -11.22 20.00
C LYS A 269 4.19 -10.17 19.15
N LEU A 270 3.85 -8.91 19.39
CA LEU A 270 4.60 -7.79 18.82
C LEU A 270 5.92 -7.58 19.58
N ASP A 271 6.99 -7.31 18.85
CA ASP A 271 8.27 -6.91 19.40
C ASP A 271 8.33 -5.38 19.59
N GLU A 272 8.23 -4.94 20.84
CA GLU A 272 8.28 -3.51 21.20
C GLU A 272 9.66 -2.88 20.99
N GLU A 273 10.75 -3.64 21.15
CA GLU A 273 12.09 -3.11 20.94
C GLU A 273 12.36 -2.89 19.44
N GLU A 274 11.85 -3.77 18.58
CA GLU A 274 11.88 -3.57 17.13
C GLU A 274 11.14 -2.28 16.75
N LEU A 275 9.89 -2.11 17.22
CA LEU A 275 9.11 -0.89 16.96
C LEU A 275 9.83 0.37 17.44
N LYS A 276 10.39 0.34 18.66
CA LYS A 276 11.07 1.49 19.27
C LYS A 276 12.37 1.85 18.58
N SER A 277 13.18 0.86 18.21
CA SER A 277 14.53 1.10 17.68
C SER A 277 14.55 1.48 16.19
N SER A 278 13.44 1.26 15.48
CA SER A 278 13.28 1.51 14.06
C SER A 278 12.54 2.82 13.71
N ILE A 279 12.08 3.59 14.72
CA ILE A 279 11.42 4.90 14.49
C ILE A 279 12.34 5.85 13.72
N ILE A 280 11.89 6.29 12.54
CA ILE A 280 12.60 7.24 11.68
C ILE A 280 11.62 8.32 11.21
N LEU A 281 11.99 9.59 11.41
CA LEU A 281 11.31 10.73 10.78
C LEU A 281 11.77 10.85 9.33
N ASP A 282 10.83 10.87 8.39
CA ASP A 282 11.10 10.98 6.95
C ASP A 282 10.06 11.87 6.24
N ARG A 283 10.28 12.12 4.95
CA ARG A 283 9.31 12.77 4.06
C ARG A 283 9.06 11.94 2.81
N VAL A 284 7.78 11.78 2.49
CA VAL A 284 7.33 11.14 1.25
C VAL A 284 6.67 12.20 0.38
N TYR A 285 7.01 12.24 -0.90
CA TYR A 285 6.26 13.05 -1.86
C TYR A 285 5.18 12.16 -2.47
N ASN A 286 3.93 12.57 -2.34
CA ASN A 286 2.79 11.83 -2.83
C ASN A 286 2.17 12.49 -4.06
N ASN A 287 2.17 11.75 -5.15
CA ASN A 287 1.40 12.03 -6.37
C ASN A 287 0.58 10.79 -6.78
N ASP A 288 0.44 9.84 -5.88
CA ASP A 288 -0.29 8.60 -6.08
C ASP A 288 -1.58 8.65 -5.26
N GLU A 289 -2.70 8.76 -5.95
CA GLU A 289 -4.02 8.74 -5.33
C GLU A 289 -4.26 7.40 -4.60
N CYS A 290 -3.62 6.32 -5.04
CA CYS A 290 -3.74 5.02 -4.39
C CYS A 290 -3.25 5.04 -2.94
N LEU A 291 -2.18 5.79 -2.62
CA LEU A 291 -1.70 5.90 -1.23
C LEU A 291 -2.69 6.65 -0.33
N ILE A 292 -3.60 7.43 -0.91
CA ILE A 292 -4.66 8.15 -0.20
C ILE A 292 -5.89 7.25 -0.06
N GLU A 293 -6.34 6.64 -1.15
CA GLU A 293 -7.43 5.66 -1.16
C GLU A 293 -7.13 4.49 -0.22
N GLU A 294 -5.88 4.02 -0.21
CA GLU A 294 -5.40 3.00 0.70
C GLU A 294 -5.11 3.54 2.12
N GLY A 295 -5.44 4.79 2.44
CA GLY A 295 -5.29 5.36 3.77
C GLY A 295 -3.86 5.46 4.28
N CYS A 296 -2.85 5.15 3.47
CA CYS A 296 -1.44 5.21 3.84
C CYS A 296 -0.94 6.64 4.05
N LEU A 297 -1.55 7.60 3.36
CA LEU A 297 -1.27 9.03 3.45
C LEU A 297 -2.58 9.82 3.46
N LYS A 298 -2.56 11.01 4.07
CA LYS A 298 -3.76 11.85 4.21
C LYS A 298 -3.86 12.97 3.17
N GLY A 299 -3.08 12.89 2.11
CA GLY A 299 -3.10 13.89 1.05
C GLY A 299 -1.95 13.77 0.06
N SER A 300 -2.01 14.61 -0.96
CA SER A 300 -0.98 14.77 -1.99
C SER A 300 0.16 15.67 -1.51
N GLY A 301 1.21 15.77 -2.34
CA GLY A 301 2.37 16.61 -2.11
C GLY A 301 3.33 16.05 -1.06
N TRP A 302 4.13 16.92 -0.44
CA TRP A 302 5.07 16.50 0.60
C TRP A 302 4.34 16.16 1.90
N ARG A 303 4.50 14.92 2.36
CA ARG A 303 3.97 14.40 3.62
C ARG A 303 5.12 14.14 4.60
N ASP A 304 4.99 14.64 5.82
CA ASP A 304 5.90 14.30 6.93
C ASP A 304 5.40 12.99 7.56
N VAL A 305 6.25 11.97 7.62
CA VAL A 305 5.87 10.63 8.09
C VAL A 305 6.82 10.11 9.17
N ILE A 306 6.31 9.26 10.05
CA ILE A 306 7.15 8.43 10.94
C ILE A 306 7.13 7.00 10.41
N LYS A 307 8.27 6.54 9.90
CA LYS A 307 8.51 5.15 9.48
C LYS A 307 8.94 4.30 10.67
N PHE A 308 8.60 3.01 10.65
CA PHE A 308 8.94 2.07 11.72
C PHE A 308 8.81 0.62 11.27
N SER A 309 9.60 -0.28 11.85
CA SER A 309 9.47 -1.72 11.64
C SER A 309 8.48 -2.34 12.62
N THR A 310 7.79 -3.40 12.21
CA THR A 310 7.02 -4.26 13.11
C THR A 310 7.42 -5.72 12.93
N LYS A 311 7.82 -6.37 14.02
CA LYS A 311 8.08 -7.81 14.08
C LYS A 311 7.00 -8.49 14.92
N ILE A 312 6.37 -9.51 14.34
CA ILE A 312 5.29 -10.29 14.95
C ILE A 312 5.78 -11.74 15.08
N ASP A 313 6.06 -12.16 16.30
CA ASP A 313 6.46 -13.53 16.61
C ASP A 313 5.24 -14.43 16.83
N ASN A 314 5.24 -15.65 16.30
CA ASN A 314 4.36 -16.70 16.82
C ASN A 314 5.08 -17.49 17.92
N ILE A 315 4.89 -17.10 19.18
CA ILE A 315 5.47 -17.77 20.36
C ILE A 315 4.63 -18.94 20.87
N GLY A 316 3.55 -19.28 20.15
CA GLY A 316 2.64 -20.37 20.48
C GLY A 316 3.24 -21.75 20.20
N ASN A 317 2.40 -22.78 20.40
CA ASN A 317 2.80 -24.18 20.17
C ASN A 317 2.18 -24.81 18.91
N ALA A 318 1.45 -24.01 18.13
CA ALA A 318 0.88 -24.35 16.84
C ALA A 318 1.06 -23.18 15.88
N ASP A 319 1.13 -23.47 14.57
CA ASP A 319 1.19 -22.43 13.55
C ASP A 319 -0.06 -21.52 13.63
N TYR A 320 0.07 -20.23 13.28
CA TYR A 320 -1.06 -19.36 12.95
C TYR A 320 -1.32 -19.52 11.44
N ILE A 321 -2.49 -20.03 11.04
CA ILE A 321 -2.75 -20.35 9.62
C ILE A 321 -3.89 -19.50 9.07
N VAL A 322 -3.55 -18.52 8.24
CA VAL A 322 -4.55 -17.68 7.56
C VAL A 322 -5.08 -18.39 6.31
N GLY A 323 -4.18 -19.03 5.55
CA GLY A 323 -4.51 -19.79 4.35
C GLY A 323 -4.53 -18.94 3.08
N ILE A 324 -5.57 -19.12 2.26
CA ILE A 324 -5.76 -18.45 0.97
C ILE A 324 -7.18 -17.91 0.87
N PRO A 325 -7.42 -16.86 0.08
CA PRO A 325 -8.74 -16.25 -0.11
C PRO A 325 -9.84 -17.27 -0.45
N GLU A 326 -9.57 -18.28 -1.30
CA GLU A 326 -10.58 -19.27 -1.71
C GLU A 326 -11.05 -20.18 -0.56
N ARG A 327 -10.28 -20.27 0.53
CA ARG A 327 -10.58 -21.12 1.69
C ARG A 327 -10.99 -20.34 2.93
N ASN A 328 -10.71 -19.05 2.96
CA ASN A 328 -10.97 -18.20 4.12
C ASN A 328 -11.45 -16.78 3.70
N PRO A 329 -12.42 -16.67 2.78
CA PRO A 329 -12.71 -15.42 2.05
C PRO A 329 -13.10 -14.26 2.96
N GLN A 330 -13.63 -14.53 4.15
CA GLN A 330 -14.05 -13.51 5.11
C GLN A 330 -12.89 -12.81 5.85
N ASN A 331 -11.66 -13.31 5.71
CA ASN A 331 -10.46 -12.71 6.30
C ASN A 331 -9.59 -12.00 5.25
N PHE A 332 -10.04 -11.94 3.99
CA PHE A 332 -9.29 -11.38 2.89
C PHE A 332 -10.10 -10.34 2.13
N SER A 333 -9.45 -9.26 1.71
CA SER A 333 -9.98 -8.34 0.69
C SER A 333 -9.01 -8.20 -0.47
N LYS A 334 -9.58 -7.93 -1.64
CA LYS A 334 -8.86 -7.55 -2.87
C LYS A 334 -9.20 -6.11 -3.27
N ASP A 335 -9.98 -5.44 -2.46
CA ASP A 335 -10.39 -4.06 -2.68
C ASP A 335 -9.25 -3.15 -2.24
N ASN A 336 -8.33 -2.96 -3.16
CA ASN A 336 -7.17 -2.10 -3.08
C ASN A 336 -6.73 -1.75 -4.50
N CYS A 337 -6.05 -0.63 -4.69
CA CYS A 337 -5.69 -0.17 -6.03
C CYS A 337 -4.59 -1.01 -6.66
N HIS A 338 -3.94 -1.88 -5.88
CA HIS A 338 -2.98 -2.86 -6.37
C HIS A 338 -3.60 -4.18 -6.85
N GLY A 339 -4.89 -4.43 -6.60
CA GLY A 339 -5.58 -5.64 -7.05
C GLY A 339 -4.94 -6.96 -6.58
N HIS A 340 -4.38 -7.01 -5.37
CA HIS A 340 -3.87 -8.25 -4.76
C HIS A 340 -4.51 -8.53 -3.39
N TRP A 341 -4.39 -9.76 -2.88
CA TRP A 341 -5.11 -10.16 -1.67
C TRP A 341 -4.40 -9.72 -0.39
N HIS A 342 -5.15 -9.09 0.50
CA HIS A 342 -4.72 -8.65 1.82
C HIS A 342 -5.43 -9.42 2.93
N HIS A 343 -4.70 -9.85 3.97
CA HIS A 343 -5.35 -10.30 5.21
C HIS A 343 -5.79 -9.08 6.02
N GLN A 344 -7.11 -8.96 6.21
CA GLN A 344 -7.71 -7.88 6.99
C GLN A 344 -7.65 -8.15 8.49
N GLY A 345 -7.54 -7.09 9.29
CA GLY A 345 -7.54 -7.16 10.75
C GLY A 345 -6.28 -7.81 11.35
N TYR A 346 -5.22 -7.98 10.56
CA TYR A 346 -3.97 -8.57 11.02
C TYR A 346 -3.19 -7.65 11.94
N ALA A 347 -3.04 -6.37 11.60
CA ALA A 347 -2.39 -5.38 12.45
C ALA A 347 -2.96 -3.97 12.21
N GLU A 348 -2.81 -3.10 13.21
CA GLU A 348 -3.22 -1.69 13.16
C GLU A 348 -2.19 -0.80 13.85
N TYR A 349 -2.08 0.45 13.39
CA TYR A 349 -1.17 1.46 13.90
C TYR A 349 -1.97 2.69 14.32
N LEU A 350 -1.87 3.05 15.60
CA LEU A 350 -2.71 4.08 16.21
C LEU A 350 -1.83 5.09 16.93
N LEU A 351 -2.13 6.38 16.77
CA LEU A 351 -1.43 7.46 17.48
C LEU A 351 -2.38 8.12 18.49
N PHE A 352 -2.02 8.16 19.76
CA PHE A 352 -2.89 8.72 20.80
C PHE A 352 -2.29 9.97 21.45
N SER A 353 -3.08 11.05 21.54
CA SER A 353 -2.76 12.28 22.31
C SER A 353 -3.11 12.16 23.83
N GLY A 354 -3.42 10.94 24.29
CA GLY A 354 -3.85 10.63 25.66
C GLY A 354 -4.83 9.45 25.69
N ASN A 355 -5.73 9.42 26.69
CA ASN A 355 -6.70 8.33 26.87
C ASN A 355 -7.98 8.50 26.02
N GLY A 356 -7.85 8.96 24.78
CA GLY A 356 -8.96 9.32 23.89
C GLY A 356 -9.02 8.47 22.63
N GLN A 357 -9.75 8.96 21.64
CA GLN A 357 -9.69 8.41 20.28
C GLN A 357 -8.27 8.56 19.71
N PRO A 358 -7.83 7.64 18.83
CA PRO A 358 -6.59 7.82 18.11
C PRO A 358 -6.72 8.99 17.13
N GLU A 359 -5.61 9.69 16.92
CA GLU A 359 -5.47 10.70 15.88
C GLU A 359 -5.59 10.02 14.49
N PRO A 360 -6.23 10.68 13.52
CA PRO A 360 -6.31 10.19 12.16
C PRO A 360 -4.94 10.35 11.51
N VAL A 361 -4.14 9.27 11.48
CA VAL A 361 -2.76 9.26 10.95
C VAL A 361 -2.57 8.34 9.73
N GLY A 362 -3.69 7.97 9.12
CA GLY A 362 -3.72 6.91 8.11
C GLY A 362 -3.71 5.52 8.74
N PHE A 363 -3.81 4.50 7.91
CA PHE A 363 -3.77 3.09 8.32
C PHE A 363 -3.19 2.22 7.20
N LYS A 364 -2.79 1.00 7.56
CA LYS A 364 -2.33 0.01 6.58
C LYS A 364 -3.47 -0.93 6.21
N ASN A 365 -3.91 -0.86 4.95
CA ASN A 365 -5.08 -1.56 4.44
C ASN A 365 -4.95 -3.09 4.37
N GLY A 366 -3.74 -3.63 4.53
CA GLY A 366 -3.56 -5.06 4.41
C GLY A 366 -2.15 -5.59 4.58
N PHE A 367 -2.12 -6.90 4.84
CA PHE A 367 -0.89 -7.60 5.17
C PHE A 367 -0.81 -8.94 4.43
N CYS A 368 0.38 -9.23 3.91
CA CYS A 368 0.80 -10.59 3.64
C CYS A 368 1.41 -11.21 4.91
N VAL A 369 0.87 -12.33 5.39
CA VAL A 369 1.41 -13.01 6.59
C VAL A 369 2.32 -14.16 6.16
N LEU A 370 3.63 -14.04 6.42
CA LEU A 370 4.62 -15.04 6.00
C LEU A 370 5.73 -15.28 7.05
N ASP A 371 6.52 -16.34 6.84
CA ASP A 371 7.66 -16.67 7.71
C ASP A 371 8.95 -16.00 7.19
N LEU A 372 9.44 -14.96 7.87
CA LEU A 372 10.68 -14.26 7.50
C LEU A 372 11.86 -14.61 8.42
N ASP A 373 11.63 -14.65 9.74
CA ASP A 373 12.64 -15.08 10.71
C ASP A 373 12.20 -16.37 11.40
N CYS A 374 13.07 -17.36 11.47
CA CYS A 374 12.77 -18.66 12.06
C CYS A 374 14.00 -19.21 12.76
N GLU A 375 14.11 -19.05 14.08
CA GLU A 375 15.33 -19.46 14.80
C GLU A 375 15.64 -20.96 14.67
N SER A 376 14.62 -21.82 14.84
CA SER A 376 14.81 -23.27 14.95
C SER A 376 13.86 -24.13 14.12
N ASN A 377 12.77 -23.54 13.63
CA ASN A 377 11.79 -24.22 12.79
C ASN A 377 12.01 -23.92 11.31
N GLN A 378 11.41 -24.74 10.46
CA GLN A 378 11.47 -24.55 9.02
C GLN A 378 10.35 -23.59 8.62
N PRO A 379 10.64 -22.45 7.97
CA PRO A 379 9.61 -21.59 7.37
C PRO A 379 8.76 -22.38 6.38
N LYS A 380 7.45 -22.14 6.43
CA LYS A 380 6.43 -22.82 5.64
C LYS A 380 5.58 -21.86 4.81
N TYR A 381 5.23 -20.71 5.37
CA TYR A 381 4.20 -19.82 4.85
C TYR A 381 4.79 -18.69 3.99
N LEU A 382 4.03 -18.27 2.99
CA LEU A 382 4.34 -17.23 2.01
C LEU A 382 3.05 -16.46 1.70
N CYS A 383 3.11 -15.35 0.97
CA CYS A 383 1.88 -14.62 0.58
C CYS A 383 0.89 -15.46 -0.23
N SER A 384 1.40 -16.41 -1.02
CA SER A 384 0.57 -17.38 -1.75
C SER A 384 -0.14 -18.41 -0.86
N TYR A 385 0.25 -18.55 0.41
CA TYR A 385 -0.44 -19.34 1.43
C TYR A 385 -0.01 -18.86 2.81
N MET A 386 -0.83 -17.97 3.39
CA MET A 386 -0.44 -17.11 4.51
C MET A 386 -0.50 -17.80 5.88
N GLY A 387 0.40 -17.39 6.77
CA GLY A 387 0.50 -17.88 8.14
C GLY A 387 1.86 -17.61 8.77
N ILE A 388 2.00 -17.97 10.05
CA ILE A 388 3.26 -17.90 10.79
C ILE A 388 3.47 -19.24 11.50
N THR A 389 4.55 -19.91 11.15
CA THR A 389 4.99 -21.15 11.78
C THR A 389 5.28 -20.89 13.26
N ALA A 390 4.92 -21.83 14.14
CA ALA A 390 5.27 -21.71 15.56
C ALA A 390 6.80 -21.52 15.72
N GLY A 391 7.22 -20.50 16.46
CA GLY A 391 8.62 -20.11 16.64
C GLY A 391 9.26 -19.40 15.43
N CYS A 392 8.46 -18.91 14.50
CA CYS A 392 8.87 -17.99 13.44
C CYS A 392 8.21 -16.63 13.63
N SER A 393 8.65 -15.65 12.84
CA SER A 393 8.20 -14.28 12.89
C SER A 393 7.93 -13.74 11.49
N ASP A 394 6.91 -12.90 11.41
CA ASP A 394 6.61 -12.03 10.29
C ASP A 394 7.19 -10.63 10.56
N ILE A 395 7.79 -10.00 9.56
CA ILE A 395 8.54 -8.74 9.72
C ILE A 395 8.15 -7.79 8.59
N TYR A 396 7.71 -6.61 8.98
CA TYR A 396 7.53 -5.47 8.09
C TYR A 396 8.59 -4.44 8.43
N ASP A 397 9.55 -4.25 7.53
CA ASP A 397 10.67 -3.31 7.70
C ASP A 397 10.26 -1.86 7.34
N VAL A 398 11.07 -0.87 7.72
CA VAL A 398 10.84 0.57 7.46
C VAL A 398 10.77 0.92 5.97
N ASP A 399 11.34 0.08 5.10
CA ASP A 399 11.38 0.29 3.65
C ASP A 399 10.15 -0.26 2.91
N VAL A 400 9.24 -0.93 3.63
CA VAL A 400 7.94 -1.41 3.11
C VAL A 400 7.00 -0.23 2.87
N ASP A 401 6.28 -0.26 1.75
CA ASP A 401 5.29 0.78 1.44
C ASP A 401 4.15 0.77 2.46
N CYS A 402 3.62 1.95 2.78
CA CYS A 402 2.61 2.17 3.83
C CYS A 402 3.05 1.75 5.24
N GLN A 403 4.34 1.50 5.48
CA GLN A 403 4.87 1.19 6.80
C GLN A 403 5.28 2.45 7.56
N TRP A 404 4.31 3.35 7.73
CA TRP A 404 4.47 4.62 8.42
C TRP A 404 3.14 5.14 8.97
N ILE A 405 3.19 6.22 9.74
CA ILE A 405 2.05 7.08 10.05
C ILE A 405 2.27 8.47 9.45
N ASP A 406 1.24 9.06 8.85
CA ASP A 406 1.26 10.43 8.33
C ASP A 406 1.01 11.42 9.47
N ILE A 407 2.02 12.23 9.78
CA ILE A 407 1.98 13.22 10.86
C ILE A 407 1.95 14.66 10.36
N THR A 408 1.72 14.87 9.06
CA THR A 408 1.77 16.19 8.41
C THR A 408 0.88 17.20 9.11
N ASP A 409 -0.36 16.81 9.39
CA ASP A 409 -1.41 17.67 9.96
C ASP A 409 -1.60 17.45 11.48
N ILE A 410 -0.73 16.63 12.11
CA ILE A 410 -0.77 16.36 13.54
C ILE A 410 -0.10 17.49 14.31
N ALA A 411 -0.83 18.02 15.31
CA ALA A 411 -0.37 19.13 16.14
C ALA A 411 0.88 18.77 16.97
N ASP A 412 1.67 19.78 17.34
CA ASP A 412 2.81 19.58 18.23
C ASP A 412 2.34 19.11 19.62
N GLY A 413 3.01 18.12 20.20
CA GLY A 413 2.59 17.48 21.45
C GLY A 413 3.31 16.18 21.76
N GLU A 414 2.96 15.56 22.89
CA GLU A 414 3.40 14.22 23.27
C GLU A 414 2.30 13.21 22.89
N TYR A 415 2.71 12.09 22.30
CA TYR A 415 1.81 11.07 21.78
C TYR A 415 2.31 9.67 22.14
N THR A 416 1.38 8.71 22.15
CA THR A 416 1.70 7.27 22.23
C THR A 416 1.35 6.61 20.91
N LEU A 417 2.36 6.17 20.17
CA LEU A 417 2.19 5.28 19.02
C LEU A 417 1.98 3.86 19.55
N VAL A 418 0.88 3.23 19.17
CA VAL A 418 0.52 1.86 19.54
C VAL A 418 0.36 1.03 18.27
N ALA A 419 1.14 -0.04 18.16
CA ALA A 419 0.93 -1.08 17.17
C ALA A 419 0.19 -2.25 17.83
N ARG A 420 -0.80 -2.83 17.15
CA ARG A 420 -1.51 -4.04 17.61
C ARG A 420 -1.56 -5.09 16.51
N VAL A 421 -1.63 -6.36 16.92
CA VAL A 421 -1.75 -7.52 16.02
C VAL A 421 -2.96 -8.37 16.40
N ASN A 422 -3.76 -8.81 15.44
CA ASN A 422 -4.98 -9.60 15.62
C ASN A 422 -5.86 -9.09 16.77
N TRP A 423 -6.03 -7.77 16.86
CA TRP A 423 -6.73 -7.12 17.98
C TRP A 423 -8.19 -7.56 18.07
N ASN A 424 -8.81 -7.81 16.90
CA ASN A 424 -10.18 -8.32 16.76
C ASN A 424 -10.33 -9.82 17.10
N ARG A 425 -9.26 -10.47 17.55
CA ARG A 425 -9.24 -11.86 18.06
C ARG A 425 -9.76 -12.87 17.06
N LEU A 426 -9.37 -12.70 15.80
CA LEU A 426 -9.75 -13.59 14.74
C LEU A 426 -9.15 -14.96 14.99
N PRO A 427 -9.96 -16.03 14.86
CA PRO A 427 -9.40 -17.36 14.80
C PRO A 427 -8.68 -17.56 13.47
N ASP A 428 -7.72 -18.47 13.46
CA ASP A 428 -7.11 -18.95 12.23
C ASP A 428 -8.10 -19.80 11.39
N MET A 429 -7.70 -20.23 10.19
CA MET A 429 -8.52 -21.04 9.26
C MET A 429 -9.07 -22.35 9.87
N ARG A 430 -8.49 -22.83 10.97
CA ARG A 430 -8.91 -24.05 11.69
C ARG A 430 -9.84 -23.73 12.87
N SER A 431 -10.23 -22.48 13.04
CA SER A 431 -10.94 -21.97 14.22
C SER A 431 -10.10 -21.96 15.50
N PHE A 432 -8.76 -22.00 15.40
CA PHE A 432 -7.90 -21.88 16.57
C PHE A 432 -7.76 -20.40 16.94
N GLN A 433 -8.18 -20.09 18.16
CA GLN A 433 -7.88 -18.82 18.82
C GLN A 433 -6.44 -18.82 19.33
N GLU A 434 -5.92 -17.63 19.63
CA GLU A 434 -4.61 -17.49 20.26
C GLU A 434 -4.62 -17.95 21.72
N MET A 435 -3.43 -18.22 22.28
CA MET A 435 -3.30 -18.59 23.70
C MET A 435 -3.67 -17.42 24.62
N THR A 436 -3.34 -16.20 24.21
CA THR A 436 -3.55 -14.94 24.93
C THR A 436 -3.59 -13.80 23.91
N TYR A 437 -4.15 -12.67 24.31
CA TYR A 437 -4.16 -11.42 23.54
C TYR A 437 -3.45 -10.28 24.28
N GLN A 438 -2.85 -10.58 25.45
CA GLN A 438 -2.23 -9.58 26.34
C GLN A 438 -0.89 -9.04 25.82
N ASN A 439 -0.33 -9.67 24.80
CA ASN A 439 0.96 -9.43 24.16
C ASN A 439 0.82 -9.04 22.68
N ASN A 440 -0.41 -8.80 22.24
CA ASN A 440 -0.78 -8.45 20.88
C ASN A 440 -0.61 -6.94 20.61
N TRP A 441 0.26 -6.27 21.36
CA TRP A 441 0.51 -4.84 21.24
C TRP A 441 1.97 -4.51 21.53
N ALA A 442 2.43 -3.39 20.99
CA ALA A 442 3.67 -2.71 21.31
C ALA A 442 3.42 -1.20 21.30
N GLN A 443 4.19 -0.42 22.06
CA GLN A 443 4.04 1.04 22.05
C GLN A 443 5.35 1.81 22.12
N VAL A 444 5.33 3.05 21.63
CA VAL A 444 6.40 4.02 21.74
C VAL A 444 5.82 5.39 22.01
N CYS A 445 6.34 6.09 23.02
CA CYS A 445 5.95 7.47 23.29
C CYS A 445 6.89 8.40 22.55
N ILE A 446 6.31 9.38 21.84
CA ILE A 446 7.03 10.33 21.00
C ILE A 446 6.60 11.77 21.30
N SER A 447 7.50 12.72 21.09
CA SER A 447 7.19 14.15 21.09
C SER A 447 7.34 14.68 19.67
N ILE A 448 6.32 15.38 19.18
CA ILE A 448 6.31 16.09 17.89
C ILE A 448 6.47 17.58 18.18
N ASP A 449 7.51 18.22 17.63
CA ASP A 449 7.80 19.64 17.86
C ASP A 449 8.25 20.35 16.58
N ARG A 450 7.55 21.42 16.19
CA ARG A 450 7.90 22.30 15.07
C ARG A 450 8.33 23.69 15.53
N SER A 451 8.39 23.95 16.83
CA SER A 451 8.72 25.26 17.42
C SER A 451 10.11 25.78 17.03
N SER A 452 11.02 24.88 16.65
CA SER A 452 12.36 25.21 16.14
C SER A 452 12.36 25.82 14.72
N GLY A 453 11.22 25.76 14.01
CA GLY A 453 11.08 26.11 12.60
C GLY A 453 11.28 24.93 11.63
N SER A 454 11.55 23.74 12.17
CA SER A 454 11.58 22.46 11.47
C SER A 454 10.94 21.39 12.36
N LEU A 455 10.31 20.39 11.74
CA LEU A 455 9.76 19.24 12.43
C LEU A 455 10.88 18.40 13.07
N ALA A 456 10.72 18.12 14.36
CA ALA A 456 11.52 17.19 15.12
C ALA A 456 10.60 16.15 15.80
N VAL A 457 11.05 14.90 15.83
CA VAL A 457 10.40 13.81 16.56
C VAL A 457 11.41 13.19 17.50
N ASP A 458 11.10 13.17 18.79
CA ASP A 458 11.95 12.60 19.84
C ASP A 458 11.23 11.43 20.54
N ILE A 459 11.92 10.32 20.77
CA ILE A 459 11.40 9.20 21.56
C ILE A 459 11.54 9.52 23.05
N LEU A 460 10.45 9.38 23.80
CA LEU A 460 10.41 9.62 25.23
C LEU A 460 10.89 8.38 26.01
N GLU A 461 11.74 8.59 27.02
CA GLU A 461 12.23 7.49 27.88
C GLU A 461 11.15 6.96 28.81
N ASP A 462 10.37 7.87 29.39
CA ASP A 462 9.21 7.54 30.23
C ASP A 462 8.00 7.35 29.32
N CYS A 463 7.52 6.11 29.22
CA CYS A 463 6.37 5.76 28.41
C CYS A 463 5.45 4.84 29.22
N ASP A 464 4.46 5.45 29.87
CA ASP A 464 3.44 4.70 30.61
C ASP A 464 2.58 3.89 29.62
N SER A 465 2.18 2.69 30.04
CA SER A 465 1.26 1.86 29.25
C SER A 465 0.02 2.65 28.86
N TYR A 466 -0.35 2.59 27.58
CA TYR A 466 -1.60 3.18 27.11
C TYR A 466 -2.77 2.63 27.93
N THR A 467 -3.63 3.54 28.36
CA THR A 467 -4.89 3.21 29.01
C THR A 467 -6.03 3.86 28.26
N ASP A 468 -7.13 3.12 28.11
CA ASP A 468 -8.35 3.64 27.52
C ASP A 468 -8.97 4.74 28.41
N CYS A 469 -10.09 5.32 27.94
CA CYS A 469 -10.72 6.42 28.66
C CYS A 469 -11.32 6.01 30.03
N LEU A 470 -11.47 4.71 30.31
CA LEU A 470 -11.86 4.15 31.61
C LEU A 470 -10.67 3.84 32.53
N GLY A 471 -9.44 4.05 32.05
CA GLY A 471 -8.21 3.73 32.77
C GLY A 471 -7.86 2.24 32.74
N VAL A 472 -8.43 1.48 31.80
CA VAL A 472 -8.07 0.08 31.56
C VAL A 472 -6.89 0.07 30.61
N ALA A 473 -5.78 -0.55 31.03
CA ALA A 473 -4.60 -0.72 30.19
C ALA A 473 -4.98 -1.47 28.91
N TYR A 474 -4.69 -0.85 27.75
CA TYR A 474 -5.04 -1.37 26.42
C TYR A 474 -6.52 -1.76 26.30
N GLY A 475 -7.41 -1.06 27.00
CA GLY A 475 -8.84 -1.26 26.83
C GLY A 475 -9.36 -0.66 25.52
N GLU A 476 -10.61 -0.98 25.21
CA GLU A 476 -11.33 -0.57 24.00
C GLU A 476 -12.32 0.57 24.28
N ALA A 477 -12.34 1.11 25.51
CA ALA A 477 -13.26 2.21 25.81
C ALA A 477 -12.78 3.50 25.15
N GLU A 478 -13.65 4.01 24.29
CA GLU A 478 -13.40 5.17 23.47
C GLU A 478 -14.18 6.39 23.95
N ILE A 479 -13.66 7.59 23.66
CA ILE A 479 -14.38 8.84 23.91
C ILE A 479 -15.30 9.09 22.72
N ASP A 480 -16.60 9.20 22.97
CA ASP A 480 -17.59 9.54 21.96
C ASP A 480 -17.45 11.00 21.50
N CYS A 481 -18.10 11.39 20.40
CA CYS A 481 -17.93 12.74 19.86
C CYS A 481 -18.35 13.85 20.86
N ASN A 482 -19.20 13.56 21.86
CA ASN A 482 -19.58 14.50 22.92
C ASN A 482 -18.60 14.55 24.10
N GLY A 483 -17.46 13.84 24.02
CA GLY A 483 -16.47 13.79 25.09
C GLY A 483 -16.82 12.79 26.21
N VAL A 484 -17.74 11.87 25.98
CA VAL A 484 -18.15 10.86 26.97
C VAL A 484 -17.44 9.55 26.71
N CYS A 485 -16.66 9.10 27.69
CA CYS A 485 -16.01 7.80 27.65
C CYS A 485 -17.03 6.64 27.66
N GLY A 486 -16.91 5.73 26.69
CA GLY A 486 -17.88 4.65 26.44
C GLY A 486 -19.28 5.17 26.12
N GLY A 487 -19.36 6.39 25.57
CA GLY A 487 -20.59 6.97 25.09
C GLY A 487 -21.02 6.36 23.75
N ASN A 488 -22.23 6.69 23.33
CA ASN A 488 -22.83 6.15 22.10
C ASN A 488 -23.06 7.25 21.05
N ALA A 489 -22.55 8.47 21.28
CA ALA A 489 -22.69 9.53 20.30
C ALA A 489 -21.65 9.37 19.19
N GLU A 490 -22.12 9.28 17.95
CA GLU A 490 -21.28 9.09 16.78
C GLU A 490 -21.22 10.38 15.96
N PHE A 491 -20.08 10.63 15.32
CA PHE A 491 -19.95 11.73 14.37
C PHE A 491 -20.92 11.48 13.20
N GLY A 492 -21.64 12.53 12.81
CA GLY A 492 -22.59 12.45 11.69
C GLY A 492 -23.96 11.85 12.03
N ASP A 493 -24.16 11.19 13.18
CA ASP A 493 -25.49 10.72 13.63
C ASP A 493 -26.27 11.91 14.21
N VAL A 494 -26.82 12.72 13.32
CA VAL A 494 -27.49 13.98 13.68
C VAL A 494 -28.82 13.72 14.39
N ASN A 495 -29.47 12.61 14.07
CA ASN A 495 -30.78 12.27 14.61
C ASN A 495 -30.70 11.46 15.93
N ALA A 496 -29.51 10.95 16.27
CA ALA A 496 -29.17 10.19 17.47
C ALA A 496 -29.92 8.85 17.61
N ASP A 497 -30.18 8.17 16.50
CA ASP A 497 -30.73 6.81 16.50
C ASP A 497 -29.68 5.71 16.44
N GLY A 498 -28.39 6.09 16.34
CA GLY A 498 -27.23 5.19 16.30
C GLY A 498 -27.01 4.55 14.93
N ILE A 499 -27.56 5.12 13.87
CA ILE A 499 -27.41 4.65 12.50
C ILE A 499 -27.05 5.86 11.64
N LEU A 500 -25.94 5.78 10.89
CA LEU A 500 -25.62 6.77 9.87
C LEU A 500 -26.36 6.42 8.58
N ASP A 501 -27.33 7.24 8.17
CA ASP A 501 -28.04 7.05 6.90
C ASP A 501 -28.41 8.38 6.20
N ASP A 502 -29.04 8.29 5.04
CA ASP A 502 -29.44 9.47 4.24
C ASP A 502 -30.33 10.47 5.03
N SER A 503 -31.03 10.02 6.07
CA SER A 503 -31.82 10.88 6.95
C SER A 503 -30.94 11.86 7.71
N ASP A 504 -29.73 11.44 8.12
CA ASP A 504 -28.76 12.31 8.77
C ASP A 504 -28.24 13.36 7.81
N VAL A 505 -27.92 12.97 6.57
CA VAL A 505 -27.48 13.90 5.51
C VAL A 505 -28.54 14.98 5.25
N ASP A 506 -29.81 14.59 5.14
CA ASP A 506 -30.93 15.53 4.96
C ASP A 506 -31.03 16.55 6.10
N ILE A 507 -30.88 16.08 7.35
CA ILE A 507 -30.89 16.97 8.52
C ILE A 507 -29.65 17.88 8.51
N TYR A 508 -28.50 17.33 8.16
CA TYR A 508 -27.24 18.05 8.07
C TYR A 508 -27.33 19.22 7.06
N LEU A 509 -27.89 18.97 5.88
CA LEU A 509 -28.13 19.99 4.85
C LEU A 509 -29.12 21.08 5.30
N ASP A 510 -30.15 20.72 6.08
CA ASP A 510 -31.09 21.69 6.67
C ASP A 510 -30.38 22.59 7.71
N LEU A 511 -29.49 22.04 8.54
CA LEU A 511 -28.71 22.79 9.51
C LEU A 511 -27.79 23.83 8.83
N ILE A 512 -27.09 23.42 7.76
CA ILE A 512 -26.25 24.32 6.94
C ILE A 512 -27.10 25.44 6.34
N THR A 513 -28.23 25.09 5.72
CA THR A 513 -29.12 26.04 5.04
C THR A 513 -29.70 27.08 6.00
N ASN A 514 -30.10 26.64 7.20
CA ASN A 514 -30.67 27.50 8.23
C ASN A 514 -29.61 28.27 9.03
N LYS A 515 -28.32 28.12 8.71
CA LYS A 515 -27.18 28.73 9.41
C LYS A 515 -27.22 28.46 10.91
N GLN A 516 -27.61 27.25 11.30
CA GLN A 516 -27.59 26.88 12.70
C GLN A 516 -26.13 26.66 13.11
N THR A 517 -25.65 27.41 14.10
CA THR A 517 -24.24 27.41 14.53
C THR A 517 -24.08 26.81 15.92
N ASP A 518 -24.94 25.85 16.27
CA ASP A 518 -24.77 25.16 17.54
C ASP A 518 -23.49 24.33 17.44
N ASN A 519 -22.49 24.74 18.20
CA ASN A 519 -21.18 24.11 18.33
C ASN A 519 -21.36 22.72 18.97
N LEU A 520 -21.79 21.77 18.15
CA LEU A 520 -22.02 20.38 18.50
C LEU A 520 -20.84 19.58 17.95
N PRO A 521 -19.96 19.07 18.83
CA PRO A 521 -18.75 18.36 18.42
C PRO A 521 -19.00 17.23 17.42
N CYS A 522 -20.13 16.52 17.53
CA CYS A 522 -20.50 15.41 16.65
C CYS A 522 -20.86 15.82 15.21
N LEU A 523 -21.01 17.12 14.95
CA LEU A 523 -21.32 17.63 13.63
C LEU A 523 -20.08 18.15 12.91
N ASP A 524 -18.97 18.44 13.58
CA ASP A 524 -17.76 18.93 12.91
C ASP A 524 -16.95 17.74 12.38
N LEU A 525 -17.26 17.29 11.16
CA LEU A 525 -16.68 16.07 10.58
C LEU A 525 -15.30 16.33 9.99
N ASN A 526 -14.94 17.59 9.68
CA ASN A 526 -13.61 17.93 9.19
C ASN A 526 -12.69 18.60 10.23
N GLY A 527 -13.21 18.87 11.44
CA GLY A 527 -12.45 19.44 12.55
C GLY A 527 -12.12 20.93 12.39
N ASP A 528 -12.85 21.66 11.53
CA ASP A 528 -12.59 23.08 11.25
C ASP A 528 -13.44 24.06 12.08
N VAL A 529 -14.24 23.52 13.02
CA VAL A 529 -15.17 24.25 13.92
C VAL A 529 -16.41 24.80 13.20
N GLY A 530 -16.49 24.66 11.89
CA GLY A 530 -17.60 25.09 11.03
C GLY A 530 -18.56 23.95 10.68
N LEU A 531 -19.75 24.34 10.20
CA LEU A 531 -20.69 23.44 9.52
C LEU A 531 -20.68 23.84 8.05
N SER A 532 -20.32 22.91 7.18
CA SER A 532 -20.19 23.16 5.75
C SER A 532 -20.74 22.02 4.90
N ILE A 533 -20.93 22.28 3.61
CA ILE A 533 -21.26 21.21 2.65
C ILE A 533 -20.20 20.12 2.64
N TYR A 534 -18.95 20.43 3.02
CA TYR A 534 -17.87 19.46 3.02
C TYR A 534 -18.09 18.39 4.09
N ASP A 535 -18.56 18.78 5.28
CA ASP A 535 -18.93 17.82 6.32
C ASP A 535 -20.08 16.90 5.89
N ALA A 536 -21.10 17.45 5.21
CA ALA A 536 -22.19 16.65 4.68
C ALA A 536 -21.72 15.65 3.60
N LEU A 537 -20.72 16.03 2.79
CA LEU A 537 -20.11 15.14 1.81
C LEU A 537 -19.28 14.04 2.49
N LEU A 538 -18.51 14.37 3.53
CA LEU A 538 -17.78 13.39 4.34
C LEU A 538 -18.74 12.36 4.99
N LEU A 539 -19.90 12.81 5.47
CA LEU A 539 -20.94 11.91 5.97
C LEU A 539 -21.49 11.01 4.87
N GLN A 540 -21.82 11.57 3.70
CA GLN A 540 -22.35 10.80 2.56
C GLN A 540 -21.34 9.74 2.08
N GLU A 541 -20.06 10.10 2.02
CA GLU A 541 -18.97 9.18 1.66
C GLU A 541 -18.85 8.06 2.70
N CYS A 542 -18.85 8.39 3.99
CA CYS A 542 -18.86 7.40 5.06
C CYS A 542 -20.06 6.43 4.95
N ILE A 543 -21.26 6.93 4.67
CA ILE A 543 -22.45 6.08 4.45
C ILE A 543 -22.25 5.16 3.25
N PHE A 544 -21.80 5.71 2.11
CA PHE A 544 -21.56 4.95 0.89
C PHE A 544 -20.56 3.81 1.12
N ILE A 545 -19.43 4.10 1.76
CA ILE A 545 -18.41 3.08 2.04
C ILE A 545 -18.94 2.04 3.04
N ASN A 546 -19.66 2.45 4.09
CA ASN A 546 -20.27 1.48 5.02
C ASN A 546 -21.28 0.54 4.34
N GLU A 547 -21.97 1.00 3.29
CA GLU A 547 -22.86 0.16 2.49
C GLU A 547 -22.10 -0.78 1.55
N GLU A 548 -21.03 -0.30 0.90
CA GLU A 548 -20.17 -1.09 0.03
C GLU A 548 -19.43 -2.19 0.80
N GLU A 549 -18.88 -1.82 1.95
CA GLU A 549 -18.14 -2.70 2.87
C GLU A 549 -19.06 -3.38 3.90
N ALA A 550 -20.36 -3.44 3.64
CA ALA A 550 -21.35 -4.01 4.56
C ALA A 550 -21.04 -5.49 4.89
N GLY A 551 -20.40 -5.71 6.03
CA GLY A 551 -19.99 -7.03 6.51
C GLY A 551 -18.48 -7.22 6.64
N ASN A 552 -17.67 -6.22 6.29
CA ASN A 552 -16.26 -6.13 6.60
C ASN A 552 -16.07 -5.47 7.99
N PRO A 553 -15.68 -6.23 9.03
CA PRO A 553 -15.52 -5.68 10.39
C PRO A 553 -14.15 -5.03 10.62
N PHE A 554 -13.32 -4.87 9.57
CA PHE A 554 -11.92 -4.44 9.68
C PHE A 554 -11.63 -3.12 8.97
N HIS A 555 -12.56 -2.62 8.17
CA HIS A 555 -12.47 -1.33 7.51
C HIS A 555 -13.59 -0.44 8.03
N THR A 556 -13.21 0.63 8.73
CA THR A 556 -14.12 1.70 9.11
C THR A 556 -13.58 2.97 8.50
N HIS A 557 -14.18 3.44 7.40
CA HIS A 557 -13.74 4.66 6.71
C HIS A 557 -14.30 5.94 7.35
N CYS A 558 -15.04 5.80 8.45
CA CYS A 558 -15.71 6.89 9.16
C CYS A 558 -14.92 7.41 10.36
N PHE A 559 -13.59 7.51 10.24
CA PHE A 559 -12.74 8.07 11.31
C PHE A 559 -12.74 9.59 11.24
N PHE A 560 -13.63 10.22 12.01
CA PHE A 560 -13.73 11.68 12.10
C PHE A 560 -12.99 12.26 13.31
N PRO A 561 -12.48 13.51 13.23
CA PRO A 561 -12.55 14.39 12.05
C PRO A 561 -11.64 13.92 10.90
N ALA A 562 -12.14 14.02 9.68
CA ALA A 562 -11.53 13.51 8.45
C ALA A 562 -11.43 14.61 7.37
N GLY A 563 -11.04 14.20 6.17
CA GLY A 563 -11.00 15.06 5.01
C GLY A 563 -9.59 15.49 4.62
N ILE A 564 -9.48 15.81 3.34
CA ILE A 564 -8.24 16.11 2.63
C ILE A 564 -8.43 17.47 1.97
N GLN A 565 -7.49 18.38 2.21
CA GLN A 565 -7.45 19.67 1.53
C GLN A 565 -6.43 19.60 0.41
N ASN A 566 -6.91 19.53 -0.83
CA ASN A 566 -6.08 19.69 -2.02
C ASN A 566 -6.16 21.13 -2.51
N PHE A 567 -5.03 21.83 -2.52
CA PHE A 567 -4.92 23.22 -3.00
C PHE A 567 -4.32 23.33 -4.40
N ASP A 568 -3.91 22.20 -5.00
CA ASP A 568 -3.28 22.17 -6.31
C ASP A 568 -4.31 22.14 -7.46
N ASP A 569 -5.58 21.82 -7.15
CA ASP A 569 -6.67 21.81 -8.13
C ASP A 569 -7.11 23.22 -8.56
N ASN A 570 -7.34 23.39 -9.85
CA ASN A 570 -7.76 24.67 -10.41
C ASN A 570 -9.28 24.76 -10.56
N LEU A 571 -9.95 25.52 -9.69
CA LEU A 571 -11.38 25.83 -9.83
C LEU A 571 -11.59 27.24 -10.41
N SER A 572 -12.45 27.36 -11.44
CA SER A 572 -12.93 28.66 -11.91
C SER A 572 -14.43 28.84 -11.62
N LEU A 573 -14.75 29.95 -10.96
CA LEU A 573 -16.12 30.38 -10.65
C LEU A 573 -16.38 31.74 -11.31
N ILE A 574 -17.34 31.78 -12.25
CA ILE A 574 -17.64 32.97 -13.04
C ILE A 574 -19.12 33.30 -12.95
N VAL A 575 -19.43 34.57 -12.65
CA VAL A 575 -20.80 35.10 -12.83
C VAL A 575 -21.03 35.34 -14.32
N THR A 576 -21.82 34.49 -14.97
CA THR A 576 -22.10 34.58 -16.41
C THR A 576 -23.21 35.56 -16.73
N ASN A 577 -24.19 35.70 -15.82
CA ASN A 577 -25.31 36.61 -15.98
C ASN A 577 -25.80 37.14 -14.62
N LEU A 578 -26.22 38.40 -14.60
CA LEU A 578 -26.91 39.01 -13.47
C LEU A 578 -28.07 39.84 -14.01
N ASP A 579 -29.29 39.30 -13.90
CA ASP A 579 -30.50 39.99 -14.32
C ASP A 579 -31.21 40.60 -13.10
N MET A 580 -30.99 41.90 -12.89
CA MET A 580 -31.63 42.65 -11.79
C MET A 580 -33.14 42.80 -11.95
N SER A 581 -33.69 42.60 -13.15
CA SER A 581 -35.13 42.71 -13.41
C SER A 581 -35.87 41.41 -13.07
N LEU A 582 -35.28 40.28 -13.42
CA LEU A 582 -35.76 38.94 -13.05
C LEU A 582 -35.29 38.52 -11.65
N ARG A 583 -34.31 39.23 -11.08
CA ARG A 583 -33.64 38.92 -9.81
C ARG A 583 -32.95 37.56 -9.83
N THR A 584 -32.31 37.25 -10.96
CA THR A 584 -31.57 36.01 -11.15
C THR A 584 -30.08 36.30 -11.28
N LEU A 585 -29.27 35.38 -10.76
CA LEU A 585 -27.81 35.35 -10.88
C LEU A 585 -27.46 33.97 -11.46
N GLU A 586 -26.67 33.94 -12.52
CA GLU A 586 -26.16 32.71 -13.11
C GLU A 586 -24.67 32.59 -12.80
N LEU A 587 -24.29 31.43 -12.29
CA LEU A 587 -22.91 31.04 -12.00
C LEU A 587 -22.50 29.91 -12.93
N SER A 588 -21.29 30.00 -13.47
CA SER A 588 -20.60 28.91 -14.14
C SER A 588 -19.44 28.46 -13.27
N ILE A 589 -19.37 27.17 -13.01
CA ILE A 589 -18.27 26.51 -12.30
C ILE A 589 -17.59 25.60 -13.32
N GLN A 590 -16.28 25.70 -13.43
CA GLN A 590 -15.47 24.80 -14.25
C GLN A 590 -14.36 24.23 -13.37
N ILE A 591 -14.30 22.90 -13.34
CA ILE A 591 -13.30 22.09 -12.65
C ILE A 591 -12.73 21.18 -13.74
N PRO A 592 -11.50 21.41 -14.20
CA PRO A 592 -10.91 20.67 -15.30
C PRO A 592 -10.37 19.29 -14.84
N ASP A 593 -10.00 19.19 -13.57
CA ASP A 593 -9.17 18.09 -13.07
C ASP A 593 -9.95 17.10 -12.18
N ASN A 594 -11.23 17.38 -11.84
CA ASN A 594 -11.99 16.60 -10.85
C ASN A 594 -13.52 16.65 -11.01
N ASN A 595 -14.18 15.60 -10.52
CA ASN A 595 -15.64 15.52 -10.42
C ASN A 595 -16.19 16.42 -9.29
N LEU A 596 -17.27 17.15 -9.57
CA LEU A 596 -17.91 18.02 -8.58
C LEU A 596 -19.04 17.30 -7.84
N LEU A 597 -18.78 16.88 -6.60
CA LEU A 597 -19.80 16.32 -5.71
C LEU A 597 -20.65 17.40 -5.02
N GLY A 598 -20.02 18.50 -4.60
CA GLY A 598 -20.72 19.62 -3.99
C GLY A 598 -19.88 20.89 -3.94
N PHE A 599 -20.55 22.05 -3.83
CA PHE A 599 -19.88 23.34 -3.65
C PHE A 599 -20.69 24.23 -2.71
N GLN A 600 -19.99 25.07 -1.96
CA GLN A 600 -20.60 26.06 -1.08
C GLN A 600 -20.14 27.46 -1.48
N VAL A 601 -21.10 28.36 -1.68
CA VAL A 601 -20.85 29.77 -1.98
C VAL A 601 -21.61 30.66 -1.01
N GLN A 602 -20.93 31.68 -0.50
CA GLN A 602 -21.54 32.68 0.38
C GLN A 602 -21.65 34.01 -0.37
N PHE A 603 -22.85 34.59 -0.36
CA PHE A 603 -23.12 35.92 -0.92
C PHE A 603 -23.28 36.96 0.18
N GLU A 604 -22.76 38.16 -0.05
CA GLU A 604 -23.05 39.34 0.76
C GLU A 604 -24.02 40.27 -0.01
N GLY A 605 -25.14 40.63 0.62
CA GLY A 605 -26.12 41.57 0.05
C GLY A 605 -27.13 40.98 -0.93
N ILE A 606 -27.14 39.66 -1.12
CA ILE A 606 -28.13 38.91 -1.91
C ILE A 606 -28.79 37.88 -1.00
N GLU A 607 -30.11 37.75 -1.08
CA GLU A 607 -30.90 36.71 -0.41
C GLU A 607 -31.40 35.75 -1.49
N ILE A 608 -31.07 34.47 -1.37
CA ILE A 608 -31.40 33.44 -2.35
C ILE A 608 -32.74 32.81 -1.97
N ASP A 609 -33.73 32.91 -2.87
CA ASP A 609 -35.06 32.32 -2.69
C ASP A 609 -35.10 30.85 -3.17
N SER A 610 -34.40 30.56 -4.27
CA SER A 610 -34.30 29.22 -4.85
C SER A 610 -33.05 29.11 -5.73
N PHE A 611 -32.60 27.89 -5.99
CA PHE A 611 -31.59 27.58 -6.99
C PHE A 611 -32.18 26.67 -8.07
N GLU A 612 -31.65 26.78 -9.29
CA GLU A 612 -31.97 25.90 -10.42
C GLU A 612 -30.65 25.50 -11.08
N LYS A 613 -30.45 24.20 -11.31
CA LYS A 613 -29.30 23.70 -12.06
C LYS A 613 -29.58 23.91 -13.56
N LEU A 614 -28.75 24.70 -14.22
CA LEU A 614 -28.95 25.12 -15.62
C LEU A 614 -28.29 24.18 -16.66
N TYR A 615 -27.66 23.07 -16.23
CA TYR A 615 -26.95 22.12 -17.11
C TYR A 615 -27.67 20.77 -17.32
N ASN A 616 -27.42 20.17 -18.49
CA ASN A 616 -28.04 18.97 -19.07
C ASN A 616 -27.38 17.67 -18.55
N GLU A 617 -28.16 16.61 -18.27
CA GLU A 617 -27.73 15.31 -17.72
C GLU A 617 -26.79 14.46 -18.62
N GLU A 618 -26.24 15.02 -19.71
CA GLU A 618 -25.32 14.31 -20.64
C GLU A 618 -23.83 14.65 -20.42
N ALA A 619 -23.45 15.23 -19.28
CA ALA A 619 -22.06 15.14 -18.80
C ALA A 619 -21.90 13.83 -18.02
N SER A 620 -22.23 12.72 -18.67
CA SER A 620 -21.90 11.37 -18.25
C SER A 620 -20.67 10.97 -19.05
N TYR A 621 -19.53 10.80 -18.37
CA TYR A 621 -18.28 10.32 -18.96
C TYR A 621 -17.78 11.19 -20.12
N LEU A 622 -17.02 12.23 -19.78
CA LEU A 622 -15.78 12.50 -20.50
C LEU A 622 -14.70 12.10 -19.52
#